data_AF-A0A4Z0LRQ1-F1
#
_entry.id   AF-A0A4Z0LRQ1-F1
#
_cell.length_a   1.000
_cell.length_b   1.000
_cell.length_c   1.000
_cell.angle_alpha   90.00
_cell.angle_beta   90.00
_cell.angle_gamma   90.00
#
_symmetry.space_group_name_H-M   'P 1'
#
loop_
_entity.id
_entity.type
_entity.pdbx_description
1 polymer ?
#
loop_
_entity_poly.entity_id
_entity_poly.type
_entity_poly.pdbx_seq_one_letter_code
_entity_poly.pdbx_strand_id
1 'polypeptide(L)'
;GAAEREMLAPGAVRTGNQEMYKVFTPFKNAWLKRLKEDIPPCVPAPKIRVSGALSTPLTPVSLNYPQQAFDAALFPVEENAVIAQLRQFCAQGAEEDESRRGFPAVDGTRRLSAGLARGGLSPRQCLHRLLAEQPQALDGGPGSVWLNELIWREFYRHLMTWY
;
A
#
# COMPACT_ATOMS: atom_id res chain seq x y z
N GLY A 1 -13.72 -3.29 -7.04
CA GLY A 1 -14.47 -2.03 -6.76
C GLY A 1 -13.60 -1.11 -5.91
N ALA A 2 -13.88 0.19 -5.79
CA ALA A 2 -12.99 1.17 -5.12
C ALA A 2 -12.34 0.63 -3.82
N ALA A 3 -13.13 -0.03 -2.97
CA ALA A 3 -12.71 -0.66 -1.70
C ALA A 3 -11.50 -1.63 -1.77
N GLU A 4 -11.10 -2.13 -2.95
CA GLU A 4 -9.89 -2.96 -3.06
C GLU A 4 -8.59 -2.16 -2.96
N ARG A 5 -8.64 -0.84 -3.27
CA ARG A 5 -7.47 0.04 -3.41
C ARG A 5 -7.19 0.89 -2.17
N GLU A 6 -8.14 0.98 -1.25
CA GLU A 6 -8.02 1.63 0.05
C GLU A 6 -7.97 0.59 1.18
N MET A 7 -7.45 0.95 2.35
CA MET A 7 -7.56 0.12 3.55
C MET A 7 -8.92 0.33 4.21
N LEU A 8 -9.33 1.58 4.38
CA LEU A 8 -10.65 1.95 4.87
C LEU A 8 -11.42 2.60 3.73
N ALA A 9 -12.69 2.25 3.56
CA ALA A 9 -13.49 2.83 2.49
C ALA A 9 -13.62 4.37 2.66
N PRO A 10 -13.62 5.15 1.57
CA PRO A 10 -13.96 6.57 1.64
C PRO A 10 -15.29 6.78 2.38
N GLY A 11 -15.29 7.73 3.32
CA GLY A 11 -16.43 7.97 4.20
C GLY A 11 -16.49 7.10 5.45
N ALA A 12 -15.61 6.12 5.65
CA ALA A 12 -15.48 5.41 6.93
C ALA A 12 -14.85 6.27 8.03
N VAL A 13 -14.13 7.33 7.65
CA VAL A 13 -13.46 8.29 8.55
C VAL A 13 -13.95 9.69 8.21
N ARG A 14 -14.73 10.30 9.10
CA ARG A 14 -15.38 11.61 8.92
C ARG A 14 -15.26 12.45 10.20
N THR A 15 -15.43 13.76 10.05
CA THR A 15 -15.56 14.68 11.18
C THR A 15 -16.90 14.47 11.91
N GLY A 16 -17.06 15.09 13.09
CA GLY A 16 -18.35 15.07 13.81
C GLY A 16 -19.53 15.62 12.98
N ASN A 17 -19.26 16.53 12.05
CA ASN A 17 -20.25 17.10 11.14
C ASN A 17 -20.46 16.25 9.87
N GLN A 18 -19.99 15.00 9.84
CA GLN A 18 -20.10 14.09 8.69
C GLN A 18 -19.36 14.54 7.42
N GLU A 19 -18.35 15.41 7.56
CA GLU A 19 -17.52 15.88 6.45
C GLU A 19 -16.20 15.13 6.34
N MET A 20 -15.58 15.17 5.16
CA MET A 20 -14.19 14.75 5.00
C MET A 20 -13.23 15.73 5.69
N TYR A 21 -12.23 15.19 6.39
CA TYR A 21 -11.17 15.98 7.01
C TYR A 21 -10.35 16.74 5.95
N LYS A 22 -10.01 18.00 6.23
CA LYS A 22 -9.15 18.85 5.39
C LYS A 22 -7.71 18.96 5.89
N VAL A 23 -7.44 18.49 7.11
CA VAL A 23 -6.12 18.52 7.74
C VAL A 23 -5.71 17.09 8.08
N PHE A 24 -4.45 16.74 7.80
CA PHE A 24 -3.94 15.38 7.94
C PHE A 24 -3.91 14.87 9.37
N THR A 25 -3.36 15.63 10.32
CA THR A 25 -3.21 15.17 11.71
C THR A 25 -4.51 14.69 12.35
N PRO A 26 -5.63 15.44 12.32
CA PRO A 26 -6.89 14.95 12.87
C PRO A 26 -7.48 13.78 12.06
N PHE A 27 -7.26 13.73 10.74
CA PHE A 27 -7.62 12.57 9.93
C PHE A 27 -6.85 11.32 10.37
N LYS A 28 -5.52 11.40 10.50
CA LYS A 28 -4.64 10.32 10.93
C LYS A 28 -5.10 9.72 12.26
N ASN A 29 -5.40 10.57 13.24
CA ASN A 29 -5.84 10.13 14.56
C ASN A 29 -7.18 9.37 14.50
N ALA A 30 -8.16 9.91 13.77
CA ALA A 30 -9.45 9.25 13.57
C ALA A 30 -9.33 7.95 12.75
N TRP A 31 -8.47 7.96 11.73
CA TRP A 31 -8.19 6.82 10.86
C TRP A 31 -7.53 5.67 11.63
N LEU A 32 -6.51 5.96 12.45
CA LEU A 32 -5.86 4.96 13.31
C LEU A 32 -6.85 4.37 14.32
N LYS A 33 -7.68 5.21 14.94
CA LYS A 33 -8.74 4.73 15.85
C LYS A 33 -9.67 3.75 15.13
N ARG A 34 -10.16 4.12 13.95
CA ARG A 34 -11.08 3.28 13.16
C ARG A 34 -10.42 1.99 12.67
N LEU A 35 -9.13 2.05 12.32
CA LEU A 35 -8.36 0.88 11.90
C LEU A 35 -8.19 -0.12 13.06
N LYS A 36 -7.92 0.37 14.28
CA LYS A 36 -7.74 -0.48 15.47
C LYS A 36 -9.04 -1.18 15.89
N GLU A 37 -10.20 -0.62 15.56
CA GLU A 37 -11.50 -1.25 15.80
C GLU A 37 -11.71 -2.48 14.90
N ASP A 38 -11.25 -2.42 13.65
CA ASP A 38 -11.38 -3.50 12.67
C ASP A 38 -10.28 -3.41 11.61
N ILE A 39 -9.25 -4.25 11.75
CA ILE A 39 -8.15 -4.31 10.79
C ILE A 39 -8.63 -5.14 9.58
N PRO A 40 -8.76 -4.53 8.39
CA PRO A 40 -9.31 -5.21 7.23
C PRO A 40 -8.37 -6.34 6.77
N PRO A 41 -8.88 -7.56 6.52
CA PRO A 41 -8.04 -8.68 6.15
C PRO A 41 -7.49 -8.56 4.72
N CYS A 42 -6.37 -9.23 4.47
CA CYS A 42 -5.97 -9.60 3.12
C CYS A 42 -6.84 -10.76 2.64
N VAL A 43 -7.36 -10.68 1.41
CA VAL A 43 -8.08 -11.79 0.79
C VAL A 43 -7.09 -12.67 0.02
N PRO A 44 -7.20 -14.01 0.11
CA PRO A 44 -6.33 -14.91 -0.64
C PRO A 44 -6.63 -14.85 -2.13
N ALA A 45 -5.64 -15.23 -2.94
CA ALA A 45 -5.84 -15.45 -4.37
C ALA A 45 -6.99 -16.47 -4.60
N PRO A 46 -7.83 -16.27 -5.62
CA PRO A 46 -8.94 -17.17 -5.90
C PRO A 46 -8.43 -18.58 -6.23
N LYS A 47 -9.18 -19.59 -5.80
CA LYS A 47 -8.96 -20.97 -6.24
C LYS A 47 -9.32 -21.09 -7.73
N ILE A 48 -8.80 -22.15 -8.36
CA ILE A 48 -9.15 -22.51 -9.74
C ILE A 48 -10.68 -22.60 -9.87
N ARG A 49 -11.23 -21.95 -10.90
CA ARG A 49 -12.68 -21.94 -11.16
C ARG A 49 -13.16 -23.33 -11.56
N VAL A 50 -14.45 -23.59 -11.36
CA VAL A 50 -15.10 -24.87 -11.74
C VAL A 50 -14.94 -25.19 -13.24
N SER A 51 -14.86 -24.17 -14.09
CA SER A 51 -14.58 -24.31 -15.53
C SER A 51 -13.17 -24.81 -15.85
N GLY A 52 -12.31 -25.02 -14.86
CA GLY A 52 -10.92 -25.43 -15.04
C GLY A 52 -9.99 -24.29 -15.45
N ALA A 53 -8.71 -24.64 -15.60
CA ALA A 53 -7.70 -23.73 -16.13
C ALA A 53 -7.85 -23.58 -17.66
N LEU A 54 -7.50 -22.40 -18.18
CA LEU A 54 -7.44 -22.20 -19.62
C LEU A 54 -6.38 -23.13 -20.23
N SER A 55 -6.77 -23.86 -21.27
CA SER A 55 -5.87 -24.75 -22.01
C SER A 55 -5.29 -24.08 -23.26
N THR A 56 -5.89 -22.96 -23.69
CA THR A 56 -5.45 -22.19 -24.85
C THR A 56 -4.42 -21.13 -24.42
N PRO A 57 -3.31 -20.96 -25.15
CA PRO A 57 -2.34 -19.91 -24.86
C PRO A 57 -2.99 -18.54 -25.05
N LEU A 58 -2.71 -17.64 -24.11
CA LEU A 58 -3.16 -16.25 -24.19
C LEU A 58 -2.29 -15.48 -25.18
N THR A 59 -2.92 -14.66 -26.02
CA THR A 59 -2.19 -13.72 -26.87
C THR A 59 -1.72 -12.53 -26.02
N PRO A 60 -0.42 -12.17 -26.06
CA PRO A 60 0.07 -10.99 -25.36
C PRO A 60 -0.64 -9.73 -25.84
N VAL A 61 -1.05 -8.88 -24.89
CA VAL A 61 -1.61 -7.57 -25.20
C VAL A 61 -0.46 -6.59 -25.43
N SER A 62 -0.47 -5.88 -26.56
CA SER A 62 0.44 -4.77 -26.81
C SER A 62 -0.30 -3.45 -26.61
N LEU A 63 0.28 -2.55 -25.81
CA LEU A 63 -0.26 -1.22 -25.60
C LEU A 63 0.28 -0.27 -26.68
N ASN A 64 -0.61 0.31 -27.48
CA ASN A 64 -0.26 1.35 -28.45
C ASN A 64 -0.12 2.71 -27.74
N TYR A 65 0.94 2.84 -26.95
CA TYR A 65 1.32 4.06 -26.24
C TYR A 65 2.84 4.15 -26.19
N PRO A 66 3.45 5.35 -26.26
CA PRO A 66 4.90 5.50 -26.13
C PRO A 66 5.40 4.90 -24.81
N GLN A 67 6.32 3.95 -24.92
CA GLN A 67 6.90 3.23 -23.77
C GLN A 67 8.41 3.45 -23.73
N GLN A 68 8.97 3.47 -22.52
CA GLN A 68 10.40 3.56 -22.27
C GLN A 68 10.81 2.43 -21.33
N ALA A 69 12.04 1.94 -21.50
CA ALA A 69 12.60 0.97 -20.58
C ALA A 69 12.84 1.58 -19.20
N PHE A 70 12.75 0.76 -18.16
CA PHE A 70 13.08 1.12 -16.78
C PHE A 70 13.86 -0.02 -16.14
N ASP A 71 14.48 0.27 -15.00
CA ASP A 71 15.22 -0.74 -14.25
C ASP A 71 14.26 -1.70 -13.53
N ALA A 72 14.14 -2.93 -14.04
CA ALA A 72 13.28 -3.96 -13.49
C ALA A 72 13.77 -4.55 -12.16
N ALA A 73 15.05 -4.35 -11.79
CA ALA A 73 15.55 -4.71 -10.47
C ALA A 73 15.04 -3.72 -9.41
N LEU A 74 14.95 -2.44 -9.78
CA LEU A 74 14.45 -1.38 -8.91
C LEU A 74 12.92 -1.34 -8.87
N PHE A 75 12.28 -1.66 -9.99
CA PHE A 75 10.82 -1.69 -10.16
C PHE A 75 10.37 -3.05 -10.71
N PRO A 76 10.29 -4.10 -9.87
CA PRO A 76 9.88 -5.42 -10.34
C PRO A 76 8.47 -5.39 -10.90
N VAL A 77 8.25 -6.16 -11.98
CA VAL A 77 6.93 -6.29 -12.65
C VAL A 77 6.18 -7.56 -12.26
N GLU A 78 6.90 -8.59 -11.82
CA GLU A 78 6.34 -9.87 -11.39
C GLU A 78 5.78 -9.76 -9.97
N GLU A 79 4.54 -10.23 -9.75
CA GLU A 79 3.85 -10.12 -8.46
C GLU A 79 4.69 -10.68 -7.30
N ASN A 80 5.28 -11.86 -7.48
CA ASN A 80 6.13 -12.49 -6.46
C ASN A 80 7.38 -11.67 -6.13
N ALA A 81 7.96 -11.00 -7.12
CA ALA A 81 9.13 -10.16 -6.92
C ALA A 81 8.76 -8.87 -6.17
N VAL A 82 7.62 -8.27 -6.50
CA VAL A 82 7.10 -7.10 -5.77
C VAL A 82 6.76 -7.46 -4.31
N ILE A 83 6.16 -8.63 -4.06
CA ILE A 83 5.89 -9.13 -2.71
C ILE A 83 7.19 -9.40 -1.95
N ALA A 84 8.21 -9.98 -2.61
CA ALA A 84 9.52 -10.21 -1.99
C ALA A 84 10.20 -8.90 -1.59
N GLN A 85 10.14 -7.88 -2.44
CA GLN A 85 10.65 -6.54 -2.13
C GLN A 85 9.96 -5.93 -0.90
N LEU A 86 8.62 -6.06 -0.80
CA LEU A 86 7.86 -5.63 0.38
C LEU A 86 8.29 -6.37 1.65
N ARG A 87 8.52 -7.69 1.57
CA ARG A 87 8.98 -8.50 2.71
C ARG A 87 10.35 -8.08 3.19
N GLN A 88 11.31 -7.99 2.26
CA GLN A 88 12.66 -7.55 2.55
C GLN A 88 12.65 -6.18 3.21
N PHE A 89 11.86 -5.25 2.66
CA PHE A 89 11.73 -3.92 3.22
C PHE A 89 11.24 -3.93 4.69
N CYS A 90 10.19 -4.69 5.01
CA CYS A 90 9.67 -4.72 6.38
C CYS A 90 10.61 -5.45 7.36
N ALA A 91 11.34 -6.47 6.88
CA ALA A 91 12.27 -7.28 7.67
C ALA A 91 13.57 -6.53 8.01
N GLN A 92 14.08 -5.69 7.11
CA GLN A 92 15.30 -4.91 7.33
C GLN A 92 15.10 -3.74 8.33
N GLY A 93 13.92 -3.65 8.95
CA GLY A 93 13.59 -2.58 9.88
C GLY A 93 13.17 -1.34 9.12
N ALA A 94 11.89 -0.99 9.24
CA ALA A 94 11.45 0.37 8.97
C ALA A 94 12.04 1.40 9.97
N GLU A 95 12.94 0.97 10.87
CA GLU A 95 13.73 1.77 11.80
C GLU A 95 14.86 2.56 11.12
N GLU A 96 15.46 2.05 10.05
CA GLU A 96 16.52 2.76 9.31
C GLU A 96 15.98 3.98 8.53
N ASP A 97 14.66 4.19 8.60
CA ASP A 97 13.94 5.13 7.77
C ASP A 97 14.14 6.60 8.17
N GLU A 98 14.21 6.88 9.46
CA GLU A 98 14.19 8.26 9.94
C GLU A 98 15.53 8.97 9.68
N SER A 99 16.65 8.24 9.79
CA SER A 99 18.00 8.80 9.62
C SER A 99 18.50 8.81 8.16
N ARG A 100 17.93 7.99 7.26
CA ARG A 100 18.43 7.81 5.88
C ARG A 100 17.55 8.46 4.80
N ARG A 101 16.31 8.85 5.11
CA ARG A 101 15.36 9.47 4.14
C ARG A 101 15.82 10.80 3.54
N GLY A 102 16.59 11.58 4.29
CA GLY A 102 17.07 12.89 3.85
C GLY A 102 18.20 12.83 2.81
N PHE A 103 18.74 11.65 2.52
CA PHE A 103 19.94 11.51 1.71
C PHE A 103 19.61 10.85 0.36
N PRO A 104 19.53 11.62 -0.74
CA PRO A 104 19.26 11.07 -2.07
C PRO A 104 20.36 10.11 -2.57
N ALA A 105 21.55 10.19 -1.99
CA ALA A 105 22.67 9.28 -2.26
C ALA A 105 22.52 7.90 -1.60
N VAL A 106 21.59 7.77 -0.66
CA VAL A 106 21.29 6.51 0.02
C VAL A 106 20.03 5.94 -0.59
N ASP A 107 20.03 4.65 -0.94
CA ASP A 107 18.83 3.94 -1.41
C ASP A 107 17.85 3.70 -0.24
N GLY A 108 17.39 4.79 0.37
CA GLY A 108 16.44 4.81 1.49
C GLY A 108 14.98 4.87 1.02
N THR A 109 14.75 5.01 -0.29
CA THR A 109 13.40 4.99 -0.85
C THR A 109 13.03 3.57 -1.26
N ARG A 110 11.88 3.11 -0.76
CA ARG A 110 11.47 1.70 -0.75
C ARG A 110 11.01 1.17 -2.11
N ARG A 111 10.91 2.05 -3.13
CA ARG A 111 10.47 1.79 -4.52
C ARG A 111 9.16 1.00 -4.72
N LEU A 112 8.41 0.74 -3.65
CA LEU A 112 7.09 0.09 -3.67
C LEU A 112 5.97 0.98 -4.26
N SER A 113 6.24 2.26 -4.50
CA SER A 113 5.25 3.23 -4.99
C SER A 113 4.67 2.84 -6.34
N ALA A 114 5.48 2.29 -7.25
CA ALA A 114 5.02 1.80 -8.56
C ALA A 114 4.02 0.64 -8.41
N GLY A 115 4.34 -0.34 -7.56
CA GLY A 115 3.46 -1.47 -7.24
C GLY A 115 2.13 -1.02 -6.62
N LEU A 116 2.18 -0.09 -5.65
CA LEU A 116 0.99 0.49 -5.02
C LEU A 116 0.14 1.35 -5.96
N ALA A 117 0.78 2.09 -6.87
CA ALA A 117 0.09 2.93 -7.83
C ALA A 117 -0.65 2.09 -8.86
N ARG A 118 -0.05 0.99 -9.34
CA ARG A 118 -0.64 0.12 -10.37
C ARG A 118 -1.46 -1.05 -9.86
N GLY A 119 -1.51 -1.24 -8.55
CA GLY A 119 -2.27 -2.33 -7.93
C GLY A 119 -1.57 -3.68 -7.95
N GLY A 120 -0.26 -3.71 -8.25
CA GLY A 120 0.59 -4.88 -8.01
C GLY A 120 0.83 -5.15 -6.51
N LEU A 121 0.57 -4.16 -5.67
CA LEU A 121 0.41 -4.32 -4.22
C LEU A 121 -0.86 -3.62 -3.75
N SER A 122 -1.58 -4.28 -2.85
CA SER A 122 -2.64 -3.65 -2.07
C SER A 122 -2.05 -2.95 -0.82
N PRO A 123 -2.66 -1.85 -0.37
CA PRO A 123 -2.23 -1.23 0.89
C PRO A 123 -2.44 -2.19 2.08
N ARG A 124 -3.44 -3.08 2.03
CA ARG A 124 -3.64 -4.11 3.05
C ARG A 124 -2.47 -5.09 3.14
N GLN A 125 -1.90 -5.53 2.01
CA GLN A 125 -0.67 -6.35 2.04
C GLN A 125 0.48 -5.60 2.70
N CYS A 126 0.63 -4.29 2.43
CA CYS A 126 1.64 -3.47 3.08
C CYS A 126 1.43 -3.38 4.59
N LEU A 127 0.21 -3.10 5.05
CA LEU A 127 -0.13 -3.05 6.48
C LEU A 127 0.14 -4.38 7.17
N HIS A 128 -0.40 -5.49 6.64
CA HIS A 128 -0.24 -6.80 7.27
C HIS A 128 1.21 -7.26 7.31
N ARG A 129 1.99 -7.01 6.24
CA ARG A 129 3.43 -7.29 6.26
C ARG A 129 4.17 -6.39 7.25
N LEU A 130 3.81 -5.11 7.35
CA LEU A 130 4.40 -4.22 8.35
C LEU A 130 4.19 -4.76 9.76
N LEU A 131 2.94 -5.07 10.12
CA LEU A 131 2.60 -5.49 11.48
C LEU A 131 3.16 -6.86 11.84
N ALA A 132 3.41 -7.71 10.85
CA ALA A 132 4.08 -8.99 11.06
C ALA A 132 5.55 -8.83 11.49
N GLU A 133 6.27 -7.85 10.93
CA GLU A 133 7.68 -7.60 11.27
C GLU A 133 7.84 -6.56 12.38
N GLN A 134 6.90 -5.61 12.50
CA GLN A 134 6.93 -4.45 13.39
C GLN A 134 5.60 -4.30 14.14
N PRO A 135 5.32 -5.13 15.16
CA PRO A 135 4.02 -5.19 15.83
C PRO A 135 3.60 -3.88 16.51
N GLN A 136 4.57 -3.05 16.90
CA GLN A 136 4.35 -1.76 17.59
C GLN A 136 4.11 -0.58 16.62
N ALA A 137 4.04 -0.81 15.30
CA ALA A 137 3.90 0.28 14.32
C ALA A 137 2.60 1.10 14.51
N LEU A 138 1.52 0.48 14.99
CA LEU A 138 0.24 1.15 15.28
C LEU A 138 0.29 2.04 16.54
N ASP A 139 1.30 1.85 17.39
CA ASP A 139 1.45 2.52 18.69
C ASP A 139 2.66 3.47 18.70
N GLY A 140 3.17 3.83 17.52
CA GLY A 140 4.27 4.77 17.38
C GLY A 140 5.66 4.15 17.45
N GLY A 141 5.76 2.82 17.59
CA GLY A 141 7.03 2.11 17.54
C GLY A 141 7.65 2.05 16.14
N PRO A 142 8.65 1.18 15.97
CA PRO A 142 9.28 0.88 14.68
C PRO A 142 8.26 0.73 13.54
N GLY A 143 8.54 1.35 12.39
CA GLY A 143 7.65 1.33 11.23
C GLY A 143 6.44 2.26 11.26
N SER A 144 6.20 2.98 12.37
CA SER A 144 5.14 3.99 12.44
C SER A 144 5.33 5.15 11.44
N VAL A 145 6.59 5.49 11.12
CA VAL A 145 6.93 6.48 10.08
C VAL A 145 6.47 6.01 8.70
N TRP A 146 6.74 4.75 8.35
CA TRP A 146 6.27 4.21 7.08
C TRP A 146 4.75 4.04 7.04
N LEU A 147 4.14 3.61 8.16
CA LEU A 147 2.69 3.61 8.30
C LEU A 147 2.12 5.02 8.07
N ASN A 148 2.77 6.07 8.56
CA ASN A 148 2.34 7.45 8.34
C ASN A 148 2.29 7.82 6.85
N GLU A 149 3.22 7.33 6.02
CA GLU A 149 3.16 7.51 4.56
C GLU A 149 1.98 6.78 3.92
N LEU A 150 1.66 5.57 4.40
CA LEU A 150 0.47 4.86 3.95
C LEU A 150 -0.80 5.64 4.32
N ILE A 151 -0.84 6.25 5.50
CA ILE A 151 -1.98 7.10 5.92
C ILE A 151 -2.08 8.36 5.06
N TRP A 152 -0.96 8.96 4.64
CA TRP A 152 -0.97 10.07 3.68
C TRP A 152 -1.59 9.69 2.35
N ARG A 153 -1.27 8.50 1.82
CA ARG A 153 -1.92 7.95 0.62
C ARG A 153 -3.43 7.83 0.81
N GLU A 154 -3.89 7.32 1.96
CA GLU A 154 -5.32 7.20 2.26
C GLU A 154 -5.99 8.58 2.38
N PHE A 155 -5.34 9.54 3.05
CA PHE A 155 -5.84 10.91 3.18
C PHE A 155 -6.14 11.54 1.82
N TYR A 156 -5.20 11.49 0.87
CA TYR A 156 -5.40 12.03 -0.47
C TYR A 156 -6.49 11.30 -1.26
N ARG A 157 -6.59 9.96 -1.14
CA ARG A 157 -7.67 9.20 -1.80
C ARG A 157 -9.04 9.57 -1.26
N HIS A 158 -9.17 9.70 0.05
CA HIS A 158 -10.42 10.12 0.68
C HIS A 158 -10.77 11.56 0.29
N LEU A 159 -9.77 12.44 0.19
CA LEU A 159 -9.95 13.83 -0.21
C LEU A 159 -10.49 13.92 -1.64
N MET A 160 -9.86 13.24 -2.60
CA MET A 160 -10.29 13.20 -4.02
C MET A 160 -11.63 12.49 -4.25
N THR A 161 -12.08 11.65 -3.31
CA THR A 161 -13.40 11.02 -3.42
C THR A 161 -14.50 11.99 -3.00
N TRP A 162 -14.17 12.96 -2.15
CA TRP A 162 -15.14 13.88 -1.57
C TRP A 162 -15.22 15.21 -2.30
N TYR A 163 -14.10 15.64 -2.88
CA TYR A 163 -13.92 16.90 -3.62
C TYR A 163 -13.31 16.60 -4.98
#